data_AF-A0A7V7RM55-F1
#
_entry.id   AF-A0A7V7RM55-F1
#
_cell.length_a   1.000
_cell.length_b   1.000
_cell.length_c   1.000
_cell.angle_alpha   90.00
_cell.angle_beta   90.00
_cell.angle_gamma   90.00
#
_symmetry.space_group_name_H-M   'P 1'
#
loop_
_entity.id
_entity.type
_entity.pdbx_description
1 polymer ?
#
loop_
_entity_poly.entity_id
_entity_poly.type
_entity_poly.pdbx_seq_one_letter_code
_entity_poly.pdbx_strand_id
1 'polypeptide(L)' 'MGQDPFHKEHHLRMKMDEYHVDVPDFPRKSTRWGRFINLLASPARNPLESLVSSSNGLIILTAAPLSAVGIGFIQVLFLL' A
#
# COMPACT_ATOMS: atom_id res chain seq x y z
N MET A 1 -6.18 6.90 25.12
CA MET A 1 -6.35 6.51 26.54
C MET A 1 -7.29 7.54 27.16
N GLY A 2 -8.42 7.22 27.76
CA GLY A 2 -8.98 5.92 28.08
C GLY A 2 -10.37 6.07 28.67
N GLN A 3 -11.37 5.64 27.92
CA GLN A 3 -12.61 5.14 28.49
C GLN A 3 -12.90 3.86 27.75
N ASP A 4 -12.80 2.74 28.46
CA ASP A 4 -13.25 1.45 27.96
C ASP A 4 -14.79 1.52 27.86
N PRO A 5 -15.36 1.52 26.65
CA PRO A 5 -16.81 1.70 26.47
C PRO A 5 -17.62 0.59 27.14
N PHE A 6 -16.99 -0.55 27.45
CA PHE A 6 -17.62 -1.72 28.05
C PHE A 6 -17.52 -1.76 29.59
N HIS A 7 -17.04 -0.70 30.24
CA HIS A 7 -16.86 -0.69 31.70
C HIS A 7 -18.18 -0.86 32.49
N LYS A 8 -19.32 -0.52 31.88
CA LYS A 8 -20.66 -0.69 32.47
C LYS A 8 -21.29 -2.05 32.19
N GLU A 9 -20.72 -2.84 31.28
CA GLU A 9 -21.36 -4.03 30.72
C GLU A 9 -20.57 -5.29 31.11
N HIS A 10 -20.77 -5.72 32.36
CA HIS A 10 -20.01 -6.81 32.97
C HIS A 10 -20.20 -8.16 32.25
N HIS A 11 -21.37 -8.37 31.66
CA HIS A 11 -21.70 -9.54 30.84
C HIS A 11 -20.90 -9.59 29.53
N LEU A 12 -20.77 -8.45 28.83
CA LEU A 12 -20.03 -8.40 27.56
C LEU A 12 -18.55 -8.64 27.77
N ARG A 13 -17.97 -8.06 28.83
CA ARG A 13 -16.56 -8.29 29.19
C ARG A 13 -16.29 -9.77 29.46
N MET A 14 -17.14 -10.42 30.25
CA MET A 14 -17.01 -11.85 30.54
C MET A 14 -17.07 -12.71 29.26
N LYS A 15 -17.95 -12.37 28.32
CA LYS A 15 -18.05 -13.06 27.03
C LYS A 15 -16.89 -12.78 26.09
N MET A 16 -16.29 -11.59 26.13
CA MET A 16 -15.10 -11.28 25.34
C MET A 16 -13.85 -11.97 25.89
N ASP A 17 -13.70 -12.02 27.22
CA ASP A 17 -12.56 -12.67 27.88
C ASP A 17 -12.62 -14.20 27.76
N GLU A 18 -13.82 -14.78 27.53
CA GLU A 18 -14.02 -16.21 27.25
C GLU A 18 -13.34 -16.64 25.93
N TYR A 19 -13.21 -15.74 24.95
CA TYR A 19 -12.55 -16.02 23.68
C TYR A 19 -11.14 -15.44 23.68
N HIS A 20 -10.15 -16.27 24.03
CA HIS A 20 -8.75 -15.93 23.81
C HIS A 20 -8.46 -15.96 22.31
N VAL A 21 -8.45 -14.79 21.68
CA VAL A 21 -8.01 -14.66 20.29
C VAL A 21 -6.50 -14.46 20.33
N ASP A 22 -5.76 -15.42 19.77
CA ASP A 22 -4.34 -15.24 19.49
C ASP A 22 -4.21 -14.13 18.44
N VAL A 23 -4.00 -12.90 18.90
CA VAL A 23 -3.73 -11.77 18.02
C VAL A 23 -2.25 -11.88 17.61
N PRO A 24 -1.95 -12.10 16.33
CA PRO A 24 -0.57 -12.15 15.88
C PRO A 24 0.09 -10.78 16.10
N ASP A 25 1.37 -10.80 16.49
CA ASP A 25 2.17 -9.60 16.66
C ASP A 25 2.39 -8.92 15.30
N PHE A 26 1.59 -7.89 15.00
CA PHE A 26 1.79 -7.09 13.80
C PHE A 26 2.92 -6.07 14.02
N PRO A 27 3.92 -6.00 13.14
CA PRO A 27 4.97 -5.00 13.24
C PRO A 27 4.37 -3.59 13.14
N ARG A 28 4.38 -2.86 14.26
CA ARG A 28 3.71 -1.55 14.43
C ARG A 28 4.30 -0.44 13.56
N LYS A 29 5.51 -0.64 13.01
CA LYS A 29 6.22 0.36 12.20
C LYS A 29 6.38 -0.13 10.77
N SER A 30 5.49 0.31 9.88
CA SER A 30 5.76 0.19 8.45
C SER A 30 6.90 1.14 8.08
N THR A 31 8.02 0.62 7.60
CA THR A 31 9.05 1.44 6.96
C THR A 31 8.48 2.12 5.71
N ARG A 32 9.08 3.22 5.24
CA ARG A 32 8.65 3.89 3.98
C ARG A 32 8.61 2.89 2.81
N TRP A 33 9.59 2.00 2.75
CA TRP A 33 9.64 0.89 1.79
C TRP A 33 8.53 -0.14 2.02
N GLY A 34 8.25 -0.51 3.28
CA GLY A 34 7.14 -1.40 3.62
C GLY A 34 5.78 -0.84 3.22
N ARG A 35 5.58 0.49 3.28
CA ARG A 35 4.35 1.14 2.77
C ARG A 35 4.23 1.04 1.27
N PHE A 36 5.33 1.18 0.55
CA PHE A 36 5.35 1.05 -0.91
C PHE A 36 5.04 -0.38 -1.34
N ILE A 37 5.69 -1.37 -0.73
CA ILE A 37 5.38 -2.80 -0.99
C ILE A 37 3.94 -3.13 -0.62
N ASN A 38 3.44 -2.67 0.52
CA ASN A 38 2.06 -2.91 0.91
C ASN A 38 1.05 -2.23 -0.03
N LEU A 39 1.40 -1.08 -0.62
CA LEU A 39 0.60 -0.44 -1.66
C LEU A 39 0.55 -1.30 -2.93
N LEU A 40 1.68 -1.90 -3.34
CA LEU A 40 1.76 -2.77 -4.53
C LEU A 40 1.14 -4.16 -4.31
N ALA A 41 1.28 -4.71 -3.11
CA ALA A 41 0.77 -6.02 -2.73
C ALA A 41 -0.70 -5.99 -2.28
N SER A 42 -1.26 -4.80 -2.07
CA SER A 42 -2.66 -4.63 -1.70
C SER A 42 -3.57 -5.06 -2.86
N PRO A 43 -4.37 -6.13 -2.71
CA PRO A 43 -5.25 -6.61 -3.77
C PRO A 43 -6.33 -5.60 -4.18
N ALA A 44 -6.61 -4.61 -3.31
CA ALA A 44 -7.76 -3.73 -3.42
C ALA A 44 -7.44 -2.35 -4.02
N ARG A 45 -6.18 -2.05 -4.36
CA ARG A 45 -5.81 -0.77 -4.96
C ARG A 45 -4.89 -0.99 -6.14
N ASN A 46 -5.44 -0.85 -7.35
CA ASN A 46 -4.61 -0.75 -8.53
C ASN A 46 -3.91 0.63 -8.53
N PRO A 47 -2.58 0.71 -8.32
CA PRO A 47 -1.87 1.98 -8.26
C PRO A 47 -1.88 2.73 -9.60
N LEU A 48 -2.20 2.05 -10.70
CA LEU A 48 -2.29 2.62 -12.04
C LEU A 48 -3.70 3.13 -12.38
N GLU A 49 -4.68 2.91 -11.51
CA GLU A 49 -6.07 3.30 -11.77
C GLU A 49 -6.24 4.82 -11.95
N SER A 50 -5.46 5.62 -11.19
CA SER A 50 -5.41 7.08 -11.37
C SER A 50 -4.78 7.51 -12.69
N LEU A 51 -3.82 6.73 -13.21
CA LEU A 51 -3.16 6.98 -14.49
C LEU A 51 -4.05 6.59 -15.68
N VAL A 52 -4.89 5.56 -15.52
CA VAL A 52 -5.82 5.13 -16.58
C VAL A 52 -7.07 6.01 -16.60
N SER A 53 -7.47 6.60 -15.48
CA SER A 53 -8.69 7.42 -15.36
C SER A 53 -8.61 8.80 -16.03
N SER A 54 -7.42 9.29 -16.41
CA SER A 54 -7.22 10.62 -17.00
C SER A 54 -6.56 10.51 -18.38
N SER A 55 -7.00 11.34 -19.33
CA SER A 55 -6.42 11.41 -20.68
C SER A 55 -4.90 11.69 -20.65
N ASN A 56 -4.44 12.53 -19.72
CA ASN A 56 -3.01 12.80 -19.52
C ASN A 56 -2.25 11.58 -18.99
N GLY A 57 -2.86 10.80 -18.09
CA GLY A 57 -2.24 9.60 -17.55
C GLY A 57 -2.08 8.50 -18.61
N LEU A 58 -3.01 8.42 -19.57
CA LEU A 58 -2.94 7.53 -20.72
C LEU A 58 -1.80 7.89 -21.69
N ILE A 59 -1.55 9.19 -21.90
CA ILE A 59 -0.40 9.68 -22.66
C ILE A 59 0.90 9.33 -21.94
N ILE A 60 0.97 9.50 -20.63
CA ILE A 60 2.15 9.12 -19.84
C ILE A 60 2.40 7.62 -19.91
N LEU A 61 1.35 6.79 -19.81
CA LEU A 61 1.47 5.33 -19.87
C LEU A 61 2.00 4.84 -21.23
N THR A 62 1.61 5.52 -22.31
CA THR A 62 2.07 5.19 -23.68
C THR A 62 3.45 5.76 -23.99
N ALA A 63 3.83 6.90 -23.41
CA ALA A 63 5.14 7.52 -23.61
C ALA A 63 6.26 6.92 -22.72
N ALA A 64 5.91 6.29 -21.59
CA ALA A 64 6.89 5.73 -20.66
C ALA A 64 7.79 4.63 -21.27
N PRO A 65 7.30 3.70 -22.12
CA PRO A 65 8.17 2.75 -22.81
C PRO A 65 9.10 3.42 -23.85
N LEU A 66 8.62 4.47 -24.51
CA LEU A 66 9.39 5.22 -25.52
C LEU A 66 10.55 5.99 -24.88
N SER A 67 10.34 6.53 -23.68
CA SER A 67 11.41 7.22 -22.96
C SER A 67 12.54 6.27 -22.54
N ALA A 68 12.23 5.01 -22.21
CA ALA A 68 13.23 4.00 -21.89
C ALA A 68 14.16 3.70 -23.09
N VAL A 69 13.61 3.66 -24.30
CA VAL A 69 14.40 3.51 -25.55
C VAL A 69 15.29 4.72 -25.76
N GLY A 70 14.77 5.93 -25.55
CA GLY A 70 15.56 7.17 -25.65
C GLY A 70 16.71 7.23 -24.65
N ILE A 71 16.47 6.82 -23.40
CA ILE A 71 17.52 6.74 -22.37
C ILE A 71 18.58 5.70 -22.76
N GLY A 72 18.17 4.54 -23.28
CA GLY A 72 19.10 3.52 -23.77
C GLY A 72 19.98 4.03 -24.92
N PHE A 73 19.40 4.79 -25.86
CA PHE A 73 20.15 5.44 -26.95
C PHE A 73 21.16 6.47 -26.43
N ILE A 74 20.75 7.32 -25.49
CA ILE A 74 21.65 8.29 -24.85
C ILE A 74 22.77 7.55 -24.11
N GLN A 75 22.45 6.46 -23.43
CA GLN A 75 23.43 5.64 -22.72
C GLN A 75 24.46 5.05 -23.70
N VAL A 76 24.02 4.52 -24.85
CA VAL A 76 24.93 4.03 -25.89
C VAL A 76 25.78 5.15 -26.49
N LEU A 77 25.23 6.36 -26.67
CA LEU A 77 25.98 7.49 -27.25
C LEU A 77 27.04 8.10 -26.32
N PHE A 78 26.85 7.99 -24.99
CA PHE A 78 27.75 8.60 -24.00
C PHE A 78 28.64 7.62 -23.24
N LEU A 79 28.29 6.33 -23.18
CA LEU A 79 29.05 5.30 -22.43
C LEU A 79 29.71 4.24 -23.32
N LEU A 80 29.54 4.30 -24.64
CA LEU A 80 30.28 3.48 -25.62
C LEU A 80 31.47 4.24 -26.20
#